data_AF-A0A3N5WTH2-F1
#
_entry.id   AF-A0A3N5WTH2-F1
#
_cell.length_a   1.000
_cell.length_b   1.000
_cell.length_c   1.000
_cell.angle_alpha   90.00
_cell.angle_beta   90.00
_cell.angle_gamma   90.00
#
_symmetry.space_group_name_H-M   'P 1'
#
loop_
_entity.id
_entity.type
_entity.pdbx_description
1 polymer ?
#
loop_
_entity_poly.entity_id
_entity_poly.type
_entity_poly.pdbx_seq_one_letter_code
_entity_poly.pdbx_strand_id
1 'polypeptide(L)'
;MNKKLMISTFLFILFLGGLMLGSAMGQEKTGKPIIQDSFAAKQISPYETWKVYLRASDPDGSMRNIYAVVEQPGVGPYPLSITRIKAENQKELSGYVYLNTSGADSSGFNYAQVSLTIWVQDRSGKFSESVNFTLSLNNRYQQAPPPPGKFQENDLGPILVRLRTLYDSSKPWNFD
;
A
#
# COMPACT_ATOMS: atom_id res chain seq x y z
N MET A 1 45.43 37.56 64.44
CA MET A 1 45.58 38.93 63.91
C MET A 1 45.68 38.77 62.40
N ASN A 2 44.77 39.14 61.50
CA ASN A 2 43.55 39.96 61.49
C ASN A 2 42.53 39.39 60.49
N LYS A 3 41.28 39.79 60.67
CA LYS A 3 40.06 39.33 59.99
C LYS A 3 39.79 40.17 58.73
N LYS A 4 39.02 39.59 57.80
CA LYS A 4 38.22 40.23 56.73
C LYS A 4 38.94 40.48 55.39
N LEU A 5 38.75 39.58 54.43
CA LEU A 5 38.13 39.93 53.13
C LEU A 5 37.76 38.65 52.34
N MET A 6 36.43 38.44 52.18
CA MET A 6 35.71 37.79 51.07
C MET A 6 36.21 36.42 50.58
N ILE A 7 35.63 35.27 50.92
CA ILE A 7 34.28 34.77 50.53
C ILE A 7 33.83 35.29 49.16
N SER A 8 34.37 34.69 48.10
CA SER A 8 33.91 34.74 46.70
C SER A 8 34.71 33.64 45.99
N THR A 9 34.17 32.50 45.57
CA THR A 9 32.97 32.33 44.79
C THR A 9 32.47 30.91 45.06
N PHE A 10 31.32 30.87 45.70
CA PHE A 10 30.44 29.72 45.86
C PHE A 10 30.31 28.93 44.54
N LEU A 11 30.52 27.62 44.60
CA LEU A 11 29.42 26.65 44.47
C LEU A 11 28.26 27.11 43.55
N PHE A 12 28.51 27.30 42.25
CA PHE A 12 27.47 27.75 41.29
C PHE A 12 27.58 27.10 39.90
N ILE A 13 27.93 25.81 39.82
CA ILE A 13 27.70 25.02 38.60
C ILE A 13 27.18 23.62 38.99
N LEU A 14 26.13 23.58 39.81
CA LEU A 14 25.37 22.37 40.13
C LEU A 14 23.87 22.55 39.88
N PHE A 15 23.48 23.55 39.08
CA PHE A 15 22.08 23.94 38.88
C PHE A 15 21.68 24.34 37.45
N LEU A 16 22.38 23.89 36.40
CA LEU A 16 21.95 24.11 35.02
C LEU A 16 22.12 22.85 34.16
N GLY A 17 21.32 21.84 34.46
CA GLY A 17 21.19 20.64 33.63
C GLY A 17 19.93 19.84 33.93
N GLY A 18 18.93 20.49 34.52
CA GLY A 18 17.60 19.92 34.68
C GLY A 18 16.81 20.10 33.39
N LEU A 19 16.33 18.98 32.86
CA LEU A 19 15.10 18.85 32.04
C LEU A 19 15.01 19.73 30.79
N MET A 20 15.46 19.20 29.65
CA MET A 20 14.66 19.23 28.41
C MET A 20 14.97 17.99 27.55
N LEU A 21 14.89 16.79 28.14
CA LEU A 21 14.38 15.65 27.36
C LEU A 21 12.85 15.81 27.34
N GLY A 22 12.40 16.87 26.67
CA GLY A 22 11.07 16.90 26.12
C GLY A 22 11.07 15.83 25.05
N SER A 23 10.78 14.60 25.46
CA SER A 23 10.27 13.59 24.56
C SER A 23 9.17 14.29 23.79
N ALA A 24 9.43 14.59 22.52
CA ALA A 24 8.38 14.76 21.55
C ALA A 24 7.69 13.40 21.49
N MET A 25 6.86 13.11 22.50
CA MET A 25 5.77 12.16 22.36
C MET A 25 4.90 12.81 21.30
N GLY A 26 5.22 12.50 20.05
CA GLY A 26 4.35 12.78 18.93
C GLY A 26 2.99 12.27 19.36
N GLN A 27 2.04 13.20 19.49
CA GLN A 27 0.66 12.92 19.80
C GLN A 27 0.24 11.71 18.97
N GLU A 28 -0.13 10.62 19.65
CA GLU A 28 -0.45 9.37 18.99
C GLU A 28 -1.60 9.65 18.01
N LYS A 29 -1.26 9.67 16.72
CA LYS A 29 -2.16 9.88 15.62
C LYS A 29 -3.16 8.73 15.61
N THR A 30 -4.39 9.00 16.05
CA THR A 30 -5.38 7.96 16.38
C THR A 30 -6.11 7.43 15.15
N GLY A 31 -6.07 8.17 14.02
CA GLY A 31 -6.68 7.74 12.77
C GLY A 31 -5.98 6.53 12.17
N LYS A 32 -6.75 5.65 11.54
CA LYS A 32 -6.23 4.64 10.61
C LYS A 32 -6.73 4.99 9.20
N PRO A 33 -6.02 4.61 8.13
CA PRO A 33 -6.51 4.81 6.77
C PRO A 33 -7.86 4.13 6.54
N ILE A 34 -8.68 4.71 5.68
CA ILE A 34 -10.01 4.21 5.31
C ILE A 34 -10.11 4.17 3.79
N ILE A 35 -10.42 3.00 3.22
CA ILE A 35 -10.83 2.86 1.83
C ILE A 35 -12.33 3.19 1.76
N GLN A 36 -12.66 4.32 1.15
CA GLN A 36 -14.01 4.88 1.10
C GLN A 36 -14.83 4.27 -0.04
N ASP A 37 -14.20 4.13 -1.21
CA ASP A 37 -14.79 3.47 -2.37
C ASP A 37 -13.73 2.63 -3.06
N SER A 38 -14.19 1.57 -3.72
CA SER A 38 -13.34 0.76 -4.56
C SER A 38 -14.12 0.15 -5.72
N PHE A 39 -13.42 -0.12 -6.81
CA PHE A 39 -14.01 -0.72 -8.00
C PHE A 39 -12.94 -1.47 -8.80
N ALA A 40 -13.32 -2.64 -9.31
CA ALA A 40 -12.57 -3.33 -10.35
C ALA A 40 -13.55 -4.04 -11.26
N ALA A 41 -13.24 -4.12 -12.55
CA ALA A 41 -14.01 -4.97 -13.44
C ALA A 41 -13.87 -6.44 -13.00
N LYS A 42 -14.97 -7.17 -12.99
CA LYS A 42 -14.97 -8.61 -12.64
C LYS A 42 -14.48 -9.50 -13.79
N GLN A 43 -14.39 -8.94 -14.99
CA GLN A 43 -14.13 -9.64 -16.23
C GLN A 43 -13.28 -8.76 -17.14
N ILE A 44 -12.20 -9.31 -17.69
CA ILE A 44 -11.35 -8.66 -18.70
C ILE A 44 -10.81 -9.69 -19.70
N SER A 45 -10.30 -9.22 -20.82
CA SER A 45 -9.46 -10.02 -21.71
C SER A 45 -8.07 -10.25 -21.08
N PRO A 46 -7.46 -11.45 -21.25
CA PRO A 46 -6.08 -11.71 -20.82
C PRO A 46 -5.01 -10.81 -21.44
N TYR A 47 -5.37 -10.05 -22.47
CA TYR A 47 -4.48 -9.10 -23.15
C TYR A 47 -4.61 -7.66 -22.64
N GLU A 48 -5.52 -7.41 -21.70
CA GLU A 48 -5.71 -6.11 -21.07
C GLU A 48 -4.88 -5.97 -19.80
N THR A 49 -4.81 -4.77 -19.25
CA THR A 49 -4.30 -4.53 -17.89
C THR A 49 -5.49 -4.37 -16.95
N TRP A 50 -5.51 -5.13 -15.85
CA TRP A 50 -6.58 -5.02 -14.86
C TRP A 50 -6.35 -3.80 -13.97
N LYS A 51 -7.23 -2.79 -14.08
CA LYS A 51 -7.19 -1.60 -13.23
C LYS A 51 -8.11 -1.81 -12.02
N VAL A 52 -7.59 -1.53 -10.85
CA VAL A 52 -8.29 -1.63 -9.57
C VAL A 52 -8.30 -0.26 -8.92
N TYR A 53 -9.47 0.38 -8.97
CA TYR A 53 -9.66 1.75 -8.54
C TYR A 53 -9.91 1.81 -7.04
N LEU A 54 -9.27 2.77 -6.39
CA LEU A 54 -9.34 3.01 -4.96
C LEU A 54 -9.59 4.50 -4.70
N ARG A 55 -10.42 4.78 -3.71
CA ARG A 55 -10.50 6.07 -3.06
C ARG A 55 -10.29 5.85 -1.57
N ALA A 56 -9.26 6.47 -1.00
CA ALA A 56 -8.93 6.30 0.40
C ALA A 56 -8.47 7.61 1.03
N SER A 57 -8.57 7.69 2.35
CA SER A 57 -8.13 8.83 3.13
C SER A 57 -7.53 8.39 4.46
N ASP A 58 -6.66 9.21 5.01
CA ASP A 58 -6.14 9.07 6.37
C ASP A 58 -6.36 10.40 7.10
N PRO A 59 -7.10 10.42 8.23
CA PRO A 59 -7.32 11.62 9.04
C PRO A 59 -6.01 12.34 9.39
N ASP A 60 -4.94 11.57 9.59
CA ASP A 60 -3.64 12.03 9.99
C ASP A 60 -2.72 12.39 8.81
N GLY A 61 -3.20 12.21 7.58
CA GLY A 61 -2.48 12.62 6.38
C GLY A 61 -1.26 11.75 6.06
N SER A 62 -1.23 10.51 6.55
CA SER A 62 0.00 9.74 6.66
C SER A 62 -0.04 8.37 5.98
N MET A 63 -0.90 8.16 4.99
CA MET A 63 -0.87 6.94 4.18
C MET A 63 0.52 6.76 3.57
N ARG A 64 1.05 5.55 3.64
CA ARG A 64 2.42 5.22 3.24
C ARG A 64 2.46 4.23 2.08
N ASN A 65 1.68 3.15 2.18
CA ASN A 65 1.77 2.02 1.27
C ASN A 65 0.37 1.46 0.95
N ILE A 66 0.21 0.99 -0.28
CA ILE A 66 -0.87 0.08 -0.69
C ILE A 66 -0.26 -1.32 -0.72
N TYR A 67 -0.94 -2.26 -0.08
CA TYR A 67 -0.57 -3.67 -0.07
C TYR A 67 -1.56 -4.45 -0.89
N ALA A 68 -1.07 -5.42 -1.64
CA ALA A 68 -1.87 -6.28 -2.50
C ALA A 68 -1.40 -7.72 -2.43
N VAL A 69 -2.34 -8.65 -2.20
CA VAL A 69 -2.13 -10.09 -2.33
C VAL A 69 -3.00 -10.61 -3.46
N VAL A 70 -2.36 -11.24 -4.43
CA VAL A 70 -3.02 -11.93 -5.53
C VAL A 70 -3.05 -13.40 -5.21
N GLU A 71 -4.20 -14.05 -5.43
CA GLU A 71 -4.36 -15.49 -5.30
C GLU A 71 -4.94 -16.06 -6.58
N GLN A 72 -4.38 -17.18 -7.04
CA GLN A 72 -4.86 -17.87 -8.22
C GLN A 72 -5.16 -19.34 -7.88
N PRO A 73 -6.39 -19.83 -8.12
CA PRO A 73 -6.72 -21.22 -7.95
C PRO A 73 -5.77 -22.13 -8.74
N GLY A 74 -5.30 -23.21 -8.10
CA GLY A 74 -4.34 -24.15 -8.67
C GLY A 74 -2.87 -23.70 -8.62
N VAL A 75 -2.58 -22.43 -8.33
CA VAL A 75 -1.21 -21.90 -8.17
C VAL A 75 -0.95 -21.49 -6.71
N GLY A 76 -1.94 -20.92 -6.03
CA GLY A 76 -1.83 -20.40 -4.67
C GLY A 76 -1.61 -18.88 -4.61
N PRO A 77 -1.26 -18.34 -3.43
CA PRO A 77 -0.97 -16.93 -3.24
C PRO A 77 0.37 -16.54 -3.88
N TYR A 78 0.41 -15.37 -4.50
CA TYR A 78 1.64 -14.73 -4.95
C TYR A 78 2.31 -13.97 -3.82
N PRO A 79 3.62 -13.64 -3.94
CA PRO A 79 4.29 -12.75 -2.99
C PRO A 79 3.54 -11.42 -2.82
N LEU A 80 3.59 -10.90 -1.61
CA LEU A 80 2.98 -9.62 -1.24
C LEU A 80 3.55 -8.48 -2.11
N SER A 81 2.68 -7.77 -2.82
CA SER A 81 3.05 -6.55 -3.54
C SER A 81 2.85 -5.33 -2.64
N ILE A 82 3.84 -4.43 -2.64
CA ILE A 82 3.82 -3.20 -1.85
C ILE A 82 4.08 -2.02 -2.78
N THR A 83 3.12 -1.09 -2.85
CA THR A 83 3.18 0.09 -3.69
C THR A 83 3.24 1.34 -2.82
N ARG A 84 4.31 2.13 -2.93
CA ARG A 84 4.50 3.33 -2.09
C ARG A 84 3.61 4.47 -2.56
N ILE A 85 2.88 5.08 -1.63
CA ILE A 85 2.00 6.23 -1.91
C ILE A 85 2.85 7.51 -1.97
N LYS A 86 2.74 8.23 -3.09
CA LYS A 86 3.41 9.52 -3.32
C LYS A 86 2.95 10.57 -2.31
N ALA A 87 3.79 11.53 -1.98
CA ALA A 87 3.57 12.50 -0.91
C ALA A 87 2.24 13.27 -1.06
N GLU A 88 1.91 13.65 -2.29
CA GLU A 88 0.69 14.36 -2.67
C GLU A 88 -0.60 13.56 -2.40
N ASN A 89 -0.51 12.23 -2.32
CA ASN A 89 -1.65 11.33 -2.15
C ASN A 89 -1.76 10.75 -0.73
N GLN A 90 -0.94 11.19 0.23
CA GLN A 90 -0.88 10.55 1.56
C GLN A 90 -2.04 10.91 2.48
N LYS A 91 -2.72 12.03 2.21
CA LYS A 91 -3.91 12.44 2.96
C LYS A 91 -5.19 11.90 2.34
N GLU A 92 -5.32 12.05 1.03
CA GLU A 92 -6.41 11.53 0.22
C GLU A 92 -5.81 11.00 -1.08
N LEU A 93 -6.28 9.83 -1.50
CA LEU A 93 -5.92 9.25 -2.79
C LEU A 93 -7.18 8.90 -3.57
N SER A 94 -7.13 9.12 -4.87
CA SER A 94 -8.09 8.61 -5.84
C SER A 94 -7.33 8.23 -7.10
N GLY A 95 -7.49 7.00 -7.55
CA GLY A 95 -6.68 6.47 -8.65
C GLY A 95 -6.88 4.97 -8.81
N TYR A 96 -5.98 4.33 -9.54
CA TYR A 96 -5.94 2.88 -9.70
C TYR A 96 -4.54 2.32 -9.45
N VAL A 97 -4.49 1.15 -8.83
CA VAL A 97 -3.35 0.23 -9.00
C VAL A 97 -3.67 -0.72 -10.14
N TYR A 98 -2.65 -1.35 -10.74
CA TYR A 98 -2.88 -2.22 -11.88
C TYR A 98 -2.13 -3.55 -11.83
N LEU A 99 -2.77 -4.62 -12.29
CA LEU A 99 -2.16 -5.92 -12.50
C LEU A 99 -1.99 -6.16 -14.00
N ASN A 100 -0.75 -6.35 -14.43
CA ASN A 100 -0.44 -6.75 -15.80
C ASN A 100 -0.81 -8.22 -15.99
N THR A 101 -1.82 -8.48 -16.82
CA THR A 101 -2.18 -9.84 -17.25
C THR A 101 -1.71 -10.14 -18.69
N SER A 102 -1.33 -9.09 -19.42
CA SER A 102 -0.71 -9.17 -20.75
C SER A 102 0.76 -9.64 -20.69
N GLY A 103 1.10 -10.66 -21.47
CA GLY A 103 2.45 -11.22 -21.60
C GLY A 103 2.50 -12.35 -22.63
N ALA A 104 3.69 -12.95 -22.84
CA ALA A 104 3.89 -14.03 -23.82
C ALA A 104 2.94 -15.23 -23.62
N ASP A 105 2.49 -15.44 -22.37
CA ASP A 105 1.64 -16.55 -21.96
C ASP A 105 0.15 -16.19 -21.85
N SER A 106 -0.29 -15.00 -22.30
CA SER A 106 -1.66 -14.50 -22.09
C SER A 106 -2.76 -15.41 -22.61
N SER A 107 -2.51 -16.15 -23.70
CA SER A 107 -3.45 -17.14 -24.21
C SER A 107 -3.73 -18.27 -23.22
N GLY A 108 -2.74 -18.61 -22.38
CA GLY A 108 -2.83 -19.62 -21.34
C GLY A 108 -3.63 -19.20 -20.10
N PHE A 109 -4.00 -17.92 -19.98
CA PHE A 109 -4.87 -17.42 -18.91
C PHE A 109 -6.34 -17.36 -19.31
N ASN A 110 -6.71 -17.75 -20.54
CA ASN A 110 -8.11 -17.78 -20.92
C ASN A 110 -8.88 -18.73 -19.99
N TYR A 111 -10.00 -18.25 -19.43
CA TYR A 111 -10.81 -18.89 -18.39
C TYR A 111 -10.18 -18.98 -16.99
N ALA A 112 -9.03 -18.36 -16.75
CA ALA A 112 -8.45 -18.29 -15.42
C ALA A 112 -9.27 -17.37 -14.50
N GLN A 113 -9.18 -17.64 -13.20
CA GLN A 113 -9.76 -16.80 -12.14
C GLN A 113 -8.66 -16.34 -11.21
N VAL A 114 -8.78 -15.12 -10.70
CA VAL A 114 -7.82 -14.52 -9.77
C VAL A 114 -8.60 -13.76 -8.71
N SER A 115 -8.17 -13.86 -7.46
CA SER A 115 -8.63 -13.03 -6.36
C SER A 115 -7.56 -12.01 -6.00
N LEU A 116 -7.98 -10.83 -5.57
CA LEU A 116 -7.10 -9.76 -5.12
C LEU A 116 -7.64 -9.18 -3.82
N THR A 117 -6.79 -9.15 -2.80
CA THR A 117 -7.07 -8.44 -1.55
C THR A 117 -6.14 -7.24 -1.43
N ILE A 118 -6.71 -6.07 -1.11
CA ILE A 118 -5.98 -4.81 -0.94
C ILE A 118 -6.26 -4.21 0.42
N TRP A 119 -5.23 -3.61 1.03
CA TRP A 119 -5.35 -2.72 2.18
C TRP A 119 -4.33 -1.58 2.11
N VAL A 120 -4.59 -0.50 2.84
CA VAL A 120 -3.72 0.69 2.91
C VAL A 120 -3.10 0.79 4.30
N GLN A 121 -1.81 1.08 4.37
CA GLN A 121 -1.07 1.28 5.62
C GLN A 121 -0.65 2.75 5.77
N ASP A 122 -0.74 3.28 6.99
CA ASP A 122 -0.15 4.57 7.34
C ASP A 122 1.35 4.46 7.71
N ARG A 123 1.95 5.58 8.14
CA ARG A 123 3.33 5.63 8.63
C ARG A 123 3.50 5.06 10.04
N SER A 124 2.43 4.96 10.83
CA SER A 124 2.43 4.39 12.18
C SER A 124 2.32 2.86 12.20
N GLY A 125 2.01 2.26 11.04
CA GLY A 125 1.84 0.83 10.84
C GLY A 125 0.39 0.36 10.90
N LYS A 126 -0.59 1.25 11.09
CA LYS A 126 -2.01 0.93 11.11
C LYS A 126 -2.53 0.69 9.70
N PHE A 127 -3.42 -0.29 9.59
CA PHE A 127 -4.03 -0.71 8.33
C PHE A 127 -5.49 -0.31 8.25
N SER A 128 -5.95 0.01 7.05
CA SER A 128 -7.37 0.04 6.73
C SER A 128 -8.01 -1.34 6.85
N GLU A 129 -9.34 -1.40 6.85
CA GLU A 129 -10.03 -2.62 6.44
C GLU A 129 -9.64 -2.99 5.01
N SER A 130 -9.65 -4.29 4.70
CA SER A 130 -9.32 -4.77 3.36
C SER A 130 -10.53 -4.73 2.42
N VAL A 131 -10.26 -4.63 1.12
CA VAL A 131 -11.24 -4.80 0.05
C VAL A 131 -10.81 -5.98 -0.82
N ASN A 132 -11.79 -6.74 -1.31
CA ASN A 132 -11.58 -7.97 -2.05
C ASN A 132 -12.22 -7.88 -3.43
N PHE A 133 -11.50 -8.33 -4.45
CA PHE A 133 -11.96 -8.39 -5.83
C PHE A 133 -11.74 -9.77 -6.40
N THR A 134 -12.60 -10.15 -7.33
CA THR A 134 -12.44 -11.35 -8.14
C THR A 134 -12.40 -10.95 -9.61
N LEU A 135 -11.52 -11.60 -10.35
CA LEU A 135 -11.31 -11.40 -11.78
C LEU A 135 -11.48 -12.72 -12.51
N SER A 136 -12.28 -12.73 -13.56
CA SER A 136 -12.32 -13.78 -14.56
C SER A 136 -11.68 -13.28 -15.85
N LEU A 137 -10.71 -14.04 -16.34
CA LEU A 137 -10.00 -13.76 -17.59
C LEU A 137 -10.66 -14.50 -18.74
N ASN A 138 -11.12 -13.79 -19.76
CA ASN A 138 -11.69 -14.41 -20.96
C ASN A 138 -11.52 -13.47 -22.16
N ASN A 139 -11.03 -13.99 -23.28
CA ASN A 139 -10.76 -13.21 -24.49
C ASN A 139 -12.00 -12.53 -25.12
N ARG A 140 -13.21 -12.87 -24.68
CA ARG A 140 -14.47 -12.25 -25.12
C ARG A 140 -14.89 -11.05 -24.29
N TYR A 141 -14.27 -10.83 -23.13
CA TYR A 141 -14.63 -9.73 -22.24
C TYR A 141 -13.76 -8.50 -22.49
N GLN A 142 -14.33 -7.37 -22.12
CA GLN A 142 -13.64 -6.08 -22.05
C GLN A 142 -13.78 -5.55 -20.64
N GLN A 143 -12.77 -4.84 -20.16
CA GLN A 143 -12.81 -4.20 -18.87
C GLN A 143 -13.93 -3.15 -18.80
N ALA A 144 -14.90 -3.36 -17.91
CA ALA A 144 -15.91 -2.35 -17.60
C ALA A 144 -15.25 -1.10 -16.99
N PRO A 145 -15.66 0.12 -17.39
CA PRO A 145 -15.14 1.34 -16.78
C PRO A 145 -15.65 1.49 -15.34
N PRO A 146 -14.94 2.23 -14.48
CA PRO A 146 -15.44 2.58 -13.16
C PRO A 146 -16.69 3.48 -13.26
N PRO A 147 -17.51 3.54 -12.19
CA PRO A 147 -18.62 4.49 -12.11
C PRO A 147 -18.15 5.93 -12.42
N PRO A 148 -18.82 6.64 -13.35
CA PRO A 148 -18.43 7.98 -13.75
C PRO A 148 -18.33 8.95 -12.56
N GLY A 149 -17.28 9.76 -12.54
CA GLY A 149 -17.07 10.79 -11.52
C GLY A 149 -16.72 10.29 -10.11
N LYS A 150 -16.61 8.97 -9.88
CA LYS A 150 -16.22 8.43 -8.56
C LYS A 150 -14.72 8.36 -8.33
N PHE A 151 -13.95 8.13 -9.39
CA PHE A 151 -12.51 7.87 -9.32
C PHE A 151 -11.76 8.78 -10.30
N GLN A 152 -10.54 9.16 -9.94
CA GLN A 152 -9.62 9.83 -10.84
C GLN A 152 -8.84 8.80 -11.67
N GLU A 153 -8.53 9.12 -12.92
CA GLU A 153 -7.62 8.34 -13.77
C GLU A 153 -6.15 8.62 -13.41
N ASN A 154 -5.80 8.40 -12.14
CA ASN A 154 -4.45 8.59 -11.61
C ASN A 154 -3.79 7.22 -11.39
N ASP A 155 -2.62 7.01 -11.97
CA ASP A 155 -1.83 5.79 -11.76
C ASP A 155 -1.15 5.83 -10.38
N LEU A 156 -1.56 4.93 -9.50
CA LEU A 156 -1.01 4.75 -8.16
C LEU A 156 0.17 3.77 -8.13
N GLY A 157 0.37 3.01 -9.21
CA GLY A 157 1.48 2.08 -9.40
C GLY A 157 1.06 0.63 -9.64
N PRO A 158 2.02 -0.21 -10.03
CA PRO A 158 1.77 -1.61 -10.35
C PRO A 158 1.52 -2.46 -9.09
N ILE A 159 0.77 -3.54 -9.29
CA ILE A 159 0.81 -4.75 -8.47
C ILE A 159 1.91 -5.62 -9.06
N LEU A 160 3.04 -5.76 -8.35
CA LEU A 160 4.27 -6.41 -8.82
C LEU A 160 4.15 -7.95 -8.75
N VAL A 161 3.22 -8.49 -9.53
CA VAL A 161 2.96 -9.92 -9.65
C VAL A 161 3.00 -10.33 -11.12
N ARG A 162 3.73 -11.41 -11.43
CA ARG A 162 3.66 -12.09 -12.72
C ARG A 162 2.77 -13.32 -12.56
N LEU A 163 1.61 -13.30 -13.20
CA LEU A 163 0.73 -14.48 -13.22
C LEU A 163 1.44 -15.66 -13.90
N ARG A 164 1.16 -16.86 -13.41
CA ARG A 164 1.72 -18.13 -13.89
C ARG A 164 0.61 -19.01 -14.47
N THR A 165 0.88 -19.63 -15.61
CA THR A 165 -0.04 -20.63 -16.16
C THR A 165 0.07 -21.92 -15.33
N LEU A 166 -0.97 -22.76 -15.36
CA LEU A 166 -0.91 -24.06 -14.67
C LEU A 166 0.21 -24.95 -15.23
N TYR A 167 0.56 -24.78 -16.50
CA TYR A 167 1.69 -25.46 -17.11
C TYR A 167 3.03 -25.03 -16.51
N ASP A 168 3.22 -23.74 -16.26
CA ASP A 168 4.44 -23.20 -15.64
C ASP A 168 4.61 -23.69 -14.19
N SER A 169 3.52 -23.79 -13.42
CA SER A 169 3.55 -24.32 -12.04
C SER A 169 3.92 -25.80 -11.93
N SER A 170 3.93 -26.55 -13.05
CA SER A 170 4.31 -27.97 -13.07
C SER A 170 5.81 -28.20 -13.29
N LYS A 171 6.57 -27.15 -13.64
CA LYS A 171 8.01 -27.25 -13.85
C LYS A 171 8.76 -27.07 -12.53
N PRO A 172 9.75 -27.91 -12.21
CA PRO A 172 10.61 -27.70 -11.05
C PRO A 172 11.35 -26.35 -11.18
N TRP A 173 11.58 -25.69 -10.04
CA TRP A 173 12.31 -24.43 -9.97
C TRP A 173 13.71 -24.59 -10.57
N ASN A 174 13.93 -24.05 -11.77
CA ASN A 174 15.27 -23.88 -12.31
C ASN A 174 15.76 -22.50 -11.90
N PHE A 175 16.81 -22.48 -11.08
CA PHE A 175 17.63 -21.30 -10.88
C PHE A 175 18.66 -21.28 -12.00
N ASP A 176 18.34 -20.59 -13.11
CA ASP A 176 19.34 -20.19 -14.11
C ASP A 176 19.77 -18.74 -13.85
#